data_AF-A0AA35TK89-F1
#
_entry.id   AF-A0AA35TK89-F1
#
_cell.length_a   1.000
_cell.length_b   1.000
_cell.length_c   1.000
_cell.angle_alpha   90.00
_cell.angle_beta   90.00
_cell.angle_gamma   90.00
#
_symmetry.space_group_name_H-M   'P 1'
#
loop_
_entity.id
_entity.type
_entity.pdbx_description
1 polymer ?
#
loop_
_entity_poly.entity_id
_entity_poly.type
_entity_poly.pdbx_seq_one_letter_code
_entity_poly.pdbx_strand_id
1 'polypeptide(L)'
;MILDSLEIRRGAIVTRINNYLTEEWGVKKKDCSPVKFKLKAVHPKLLPQNNSCDCGVFVLQYVESLFQCLKAGHLPPAMPDDWASYHQTQNKRHQLKSLITRLGAEKNHAQTTPPTSQNHTHSSPPSPELIDIPLDPLM
;
A
#
# COMPACT_ATOMS: atom_id res chain seq x y z
N MET A 1 -6.15 -10.37 -9.51
CA MET A 1 -6.36 -9.34 -10.55
C MET A 1 -5.05 -8.60 -10.76
N ILE A 2 -4.84 -8.03 -11.93
CA ILE A 2 -3.72 -7.13 -12.21
C ILE A 2 -4.31 -5.75 -12.47
N LEU A 3 -3.93 -4.79 -11.64
CA LEU A 3 -4.41 -3.41 -11.69
C LEU A 3 -3.25 -2.53 -12.15
N ASP A 4 -3.23 -2.18 -13.44
CA ASP A 4 -2.15 -1.42 -14.06
C ASP A 4 -2.74 -0.31 -14.93
N SER A 5 -2.40 0.94 -14.61
CA SER A 5 -2.85 2.14 -15.33
C SER A 5 -2.06 2.41 -16.62
N LEU A 6 -0.91 1.75 -16.83
CA LEU A 6 -0.17 1.81 -18.09
C LEU A 6 -0.64 0.77 -19.12
N GLU A 7 -1.52 -0.16 -18.70
CA GLU A 7 -2.00 -1.28 -19.53
C GLU A 7 -0.87 -2.18 -20.11
N ILE A 8 0.34 -2.12 -19.54
CA ILE A 8 1.47 -2.93 -19.99
C ILE A 8 1.31 -4.35 -19.43
N ARG A 9 1.02 -5.31 -20.31
CA ARG A 9 0.89 -6.72 -19.91
C ARG A 9 2.24 -7.31 -19.51
N ARG A 10 2.47 -7.48 -18.21
CA ARG A 10 3.66 -8.13 -17.65
C ARG A 10 3.39 -9.60 -17.32
N GLY A 11 3.32 -10.45 -18.35
CA GLY A 11 2.93 -11.87 -18.22
C GLY A 11 3.76 -12.68 -17.20
N ALA A 12 5.04 -12.35 -17.02
CA ALA A 12 5.91 -13.02 -16.07
C ALA A 12 5.52 -12.81 -14.58
N ILE A 13 4.77 -11.75 -14.24
CA ILE A 13 4.41 -11.44 -12.86
C ILE A 13 3.55 -12.55 -12.26
N VAL A 14 2.58 -13.07 -13.01
CA VAL A 14 1.68 -14.13 -12.54
C VAL A 14 2.45 -15.40 -12.22
N THR A 15 3.38 -15.78 -13.10
CA THR A 15 4.26 -16.93 -12.89
C THR A 15 5.10 -16.76 -11.64
N ARG A 16 5.69 -15.58 -11.43
CA ARG A 16 6.48 -15.28 -10.22
C ARG A 16 5.65 -15.37 -8.94
N ILE A 17 4.43 -14.81 -8.95
CA ILE A 17 3.51 -14.90 -7.81
C ILE A 17 3.13 -16.36 -7.53
N ASN A 18 2.79 -17.14 -8.55
CA ASN A 18 2.46 -18.57 -8.38
C ASN A 18 3.63 -19.37 -7.79
N ASN A 19 4.86 -19.12 -8.26
CA ASN A 19 6.05 -19.77 -7.74
C ASN A 19 6.28 -19.37 -6.28
N TYR A 20 6.26 -18.07 -5.97
CA TYR A 20 6.41 -17.56 -4.61
C TYR A 20 5.39 -18.19 -3.65
N LEU A 21 4.11 -18.20 -4.01
CA LEU A 21 3.06 -18.77 -3.15
C LEU A 21 3.22 -20.29 -2.95
N THR A 22 3.73 -21.00 -3.96
CA THR A 22 4.02 -22.44 -3.87
C THR A 22 5.12 -22.70 -2.85
N GLU A 23 6.21 -21.94 -2.90
CA GLU A 23 7.31 -22.05 -1.94
C GLU A 23 6.89 -21.61 -0.53
N GLU A 24 6.22 -20.47 -0.39
CA GLU A 24 5.73 -19.96 0.89
C GLU A 24 4.76 -20.94 1.57
N TRP A 25 3.91 -21.62 0.79
CA TRP A 25 3.03 -22.65 1.32
C TRP A 25 3.83 -23.83 1.88
N GLY A 26 4.83 -24.33 1.15
CA GLY A 26 5.71 -25.39 1.63
C GLY A 26 6.42 -25.04 2.93
N VAL A 27 6.82 -23.78 3.10
CA VAL A 27 7.47 -23.30 4.32
C VAL A 27 6.48 -23.12 5.48
N LYS A 28 5.31 -22.51 5.25
CA LYS A 28 4.36 -22.13 6.31
C LYS A 28 3.35 -23.22 6.66
N LYS A 29 3.12 -24.21 5.78
CA LYS A 29 2.10 -25.26 5.91
C LYS A 29 2.72 -26.65 5.77
N LYS A 30 3.80 -26.91 6.52
CA LYS A 30 4.58 -28.16 6.46
C LYS A 30 3.75 -29.42 6.73
N ASP A 31 2.74 -29.32 7.57
CA ASP A 31 1.85 -30.44 7.91
C ASP A 31 0.68 -30.60 6.91
N CYS A 32 0.57 -29.69 5.93
CA CYS A 32 -0.43 -29.78 4.87
C CYS A 32 0.19 -30.41 3.62
N SER A 33 -0.68 -30.95 2.75
CA SER A 33 -0.26 -31.44 1.45
C SER A 33 0.44 -30.34 0.63
N PRO A 34 1.45 -30.69 -0.19
CA PRO A 34 2.04 -29.77 -1.14
C PRO A 34 0.99 -29.17 -2.08
N VAL A 35 1.05 -27.85 -2.29
CA VAL A 35 0.15 -27.14 -3.20
C VAL A 35 0.97 -26.39 -4.24
N LYS A 36 0.68 -26.62 -5.52
CA LYS A 36 1.23 -25.84 -6.63
C LYS A 36 0.21 -24.82 -7.11
N PHE A 37 0.44 -23.54 -6.81
CA PHE A 37 -0.48 -22.47 -7.19
C PHE A 37 -0.49 -22.26 -8.72
N LYS A 38 -1.69 -22.11 -9.28
CA LYS A 38 -1.93 -21.84 -10.71
C LYS A 38 -2.98 -20.75 -10.88
N LEU A 39 -2.78 -19.62 -10.20
CA LEU A 39 -3.65 -18.45 -10.28
C LEU A 39 -3.65 -17.91 -11.72
N LYS A 40 -4.85 -17.58 -12.22
CA LYS A 40 -5.05 -16.90 -13.51
C LYS A 40 -5.10 -15.39 -13.29
N ALA A 41 -4.45 -14.62 -14.16
CA ALA A 41 -4.62 -13.18 -14.16
C ALA A 41 -6.02 -12.80 -14.66
N VAL A 42 -6.62 -11.85 -13.95
CA VAL A 42 -7.83 -11.13 -14.37
C VAL A 42 -7.42 -9.68 -14.58
N HIS A 43 -7.67 -9.17 -15.78
CA HIS A 43 -7.42 -7.78 -16.17
C HIS A 43 -8.77 -7.08 -16.26
N PRO A 44 -9.26 -6.45 -15.17
CA PRO A 44 -10.48 -5.66 -15.26
C PRO A 44 -10.28 -4.49 -16.22
N LYS A 45 -11.38 -4.00 -16.79
CA LYS A 45 -11.37 -2.74 -17.53
C LYS A 45 -11.03 -1.62 -16.53
N LEU A 46 -9.97 -0.88 -16.82
CA LEU A 46 -9.49 0.23 -16.03
C LEU A 46 -9.32 1.43 -16.94
N LEU A 47 -9.36 2.63 -16.36
CA LEU A 47 -9.07 3.84 -17.12
C LEU A 47 -7.55 4.03 -17.16
N PRO A 48 -6.94 4.14 -18.35
CA PRO A 48 -5.50 4.33 -18.46
C PRO A 48 -5.11 5.71 -17.92
N GLN A 49 -3.90 5.81 -17.37
CA GLN A 49 -3.34 7.12 -17.03
C GLN A 49 -2.97 7.90 -18.29
N ASN A 50 -3.15 9.21 -18.27
CA ASN A 50 -2.81 10.11 -19.38
C ASN A 50 -1.48 10.86 -19.17
N ASN A 51 -0.68 10.47 -18.18
CA ASN A 51 0.64 11.02 -17.91
C ASN A 51 1.61 9.91 -17.46
N SER A 52 2.89 10.24 -17.27
CA SER A 52 3.94 9.27 -16.94
C SER A 52 4.29 9.20 -15.44
N CYS A 53 3.60 9.95 -14.58
CA CYS A 53 3.98 10.12 -13.18
C CYS A 53 2.88 9.76 -12.16
N ASP A 54 1.66 9.46 -12.61
CA ASP A 54 0.51 9.17 -11.76
C ASP A 54 0.29 7.68 -11.50
N CYS A 55 1.14 6.78 -11.99
CA CYS A 55 0.95 5.34 -11.83
C CYS A 55 0.68 4.93 -10.37
N GLY A 56 1.40 5.53 -9.41
CA GLY A 56 1.18 5.32 -7.97
C GLY A 56 -0.13 5.92 -7.44
N VAL A 57 -0.58 7.04 -7.99
CA VAL A 57 -1.88 7.66 -7.65
C VAL A 57 -3.02 6.76 -8.10
N PHE A 58 -2.93 6.20 -9.30
CA PHE A 58 -3.90 5.23 -9.81
C PHE A 58 -3.94 3.95 -8.96
N VAL A 59 -2.79 3.43 -8.51
CA VAL A 59 -2.75 2.28 -7.59
C VAL A 59 -3.54 2.57 -6.31
N LEU A 60 -3.35 3.75 -5.70
CA LEU A 60 -4.10 4.13 -4.51
C LEU A 60 -5.60 4.23 -4.78
N GLN A 61 -6.00 4.80 -5.92
CA GLN A 61 -7.41 4.90 -6.29
C GLN A 61 -8.03 3.51 -6.53
N TYR A 62 -7.34 2.61 -7.23
CA TYR A 62 -7.83 1.26 -7.49
C TYR A 62 -8.04 0.46 -6.20
N VAL A 63 -7.13 0.58 -5.24
CA VAL A 63 -7.26 -0.09 -3.93
C VAL A 63 -8.44 0.47 -3.14
N GLU A 64 -8.61 1.79 -3.11
CA GLU A 64 -9.75 2.42 -2.44
C GLU A 64 -11.09 1.98 -3.05
N SER A 65 -11.21 2.05 -4.39
CA SER A 65 -12.38 1.58 -5.14
C SER A 65 -12.67 0.10 -4.92
N LEU A 66 -11.63 -0.75 -4.88
CA LEU A 66 -11.77 -2.17 -4.62
C LEU A 66 -12.41 -2.41 -3.25
N PHE A 67 -11.93 -1.74 -2.20
CA PHE A 67 -12.52 -1.89 -0.87
C PHE A 67 -13.94 -1.34 -0.78
N GLN A 68 -14.28 -0.29 -1.52
CA GLN A 68 -15.66 0.20 -1.61
C GLN A 68 -16.57 -0.84 -2.27
N CYS A 69 -16.12 -1.47 -3.37
CA CYS A 69 -16.84 -2.55 -4.04
C CYS A 69 -17.04 -3.77 -3.14
N LEU A 70 -15.97 -4.21 -2.47
CA LEU A 70 -16.03 -5.35 -1.54
C LEU A 70 -17.00 -5.09 -0.39
N LYS A 71 -17.02 -3.87 0.17
CA LYS A 71 -17.98 -3.46 1.21
C LYS A 71 -19.43 -3.45 0.71
N ALA A 72 -19.64 -3.12 -0.56
CA ALA A 72 -20.95 -3.18 -1.22
C ALA A 72 -21.35 -4.62 -1.65
N GLY A 73 -20.51 -5.62 -1.39
CA GLY A 73 -20.78 -7.02 -1.74
C GLY A 73 -20.41 -7.39 -3.18
N HIS A 74 -19.76 -6.50 -3.93
CA HIS A 74 -19.25 -6.81 -5.27
C HIS A 74 -17.92 -7.56 -5.16
N LEU A 75 -17.84 -8.71 -5.82
CA LEU A 75 -16.64 -9.54 -5.88
C LEU A 75 -16.12 -9.61 -7.32
N PRO A 76 -14.80 -9.50 -7.54
CA PRO A 76 -14.22 -9.73 -8.86
C PRO A 76 -14.56 -11.13 -9.41
N PRO A 77 -14.89 -11.26 -10.71
CA PRO A 77 -14.88 -10.22 -11.75
C PRO A 77 -16.18 -9.40 -11.85
N ALA A 78 -17.21 -9.68 -11.04
CA ALA A 78 -18.51 -9.02 -11.05
C ALA A 78 -18.50 -7.67 -10.32
N MET A 79 -17.68 -6.74 -10.80
CA MET A 79 -17.66 -5.35 -10.34
C MET A 79 -18.35 -4.44 -11.37
N PRO A 80 -18.96 -3.31 -10.95
CA PRO A 80 -19.52 -2.31 -11.87
C PRO A 80 -18.48 -1.82 -12.89
N ASP A 81 -18.89 -1.45 -14.10
CA ASP A 81 -17.95 -1.01 -15.15
C ASP A 81 -17.19 0.27 -14.79
N ASP A 82 -17.76 1.13 -13.95
CA ASP A 82 -17.24 2.42 -13.52
C ASP A 82 -16.65 2.40 -12.10
N TRP A 83 -16.41 1.20 -11.56
CA TRP A 83 -15.92 1.01 -10.18
C TRP A 83 -14.64 1.79 -9.86
N ALA A 84 -13.82 2.12 -10.87
CA ALA A 84 -12.59 2.90 -10.76
C ALA A 84 -12.58 4.06 -11.78
N SER A 85 -13.32 5.13 -11.48
CA SER A 85 -13.50 6.28 -12.38
C SER A 85 -12.31 7.26 -12.38
N TYR A 86 -12.06 7.91 -13.51
CA TYR A 86 -10.97 8.88 -13.69
C TYR A 86 -11.17 10.16 -12.86
N HIS A 87 -12.42 10.56 -12.66
CA HIS A 87 -12.77 11.76 -11.90
C HIS A 87 -12.25 11.69 -10.46
N GLN A 88 -12.25 10.49 -9.86
CA GLN A 88 -11.72 10.28 -8.51
C GLN A 88 -10.20 10.49 -8.44
N THR A 89 -9.48 10.24 -9.54
CA THR A 89 -8.01 10.33 -9.60
C THR A 89 -7.52 11.78 -9.75
N GLN A 90 -8.26 12.65 -10.46
CA GLN A 90 -7.82 14.02 -10.78
C GLN A 90 -7.42 14.85 -9.56
N ASN A 91 -8.22 14.77 -8.50
CA ASN A 91 -7.97 15.52 -7.26
C ASN A 91 -7.23 14.71 -6.20
N LYS A 92 -6.86 13.46 -6.50
CA LYS A 92 -6.31 12.54 -5.51
C LYS A 92 -4.99 13.02 -4.91
N ARG A 93 -4.11 13.64 -5.72
CA ARG A 93 -2.86 14.26 -5.23
C ARG A 93 -3.14 15.36 -4.20
N HIS A 94 -4.12 16.21 -4.48
CA HIS A 94 -4.53 17.28 -3.56
C HIS A 94 -5.13 16.69 -2.28
N GLN A 95 -6.02 15.70 -2.40
CA GLN A 95 -6.61 15.01 -1.24
C GLN A 95 -5.54 14.36 -0.36
N LEU A 96 -4.56 13.69 -0.96
CA LEU A 96 -3.44 13.07 -0.24
C LEU A 96 -2.59 14.12 0.49
N LYS A 97 -2.25 15.23 -0.18
CA LYS A 97 -1.53 16.36 0.44
C LYS A 97 -2.30 16.90 1.65
N SER A 98 -3.58 17.23 1.47
CA SER A 98 -4.43 17.75 2.54
C SER A 98 -4.57 16.78 3.70
N LEU A 99 -4.72 15.48 3.41
CA LEU A 99 -4.79 14.43 4.43
C LEU A 99 -3.50 14.35 5.25
N ILE A 100 -2.34 14.31 4.59
CA ILE A 100 -1.03 14.22 5.26
C ILE A 100 -0.78 15.47 6.12
N THR A 101 -1.04 16.67 5.59
CA THR A 101 -0.88 17.92 6.33
C THR A 101 -1.78 17.97 7.56
N ARG A 102 -3.04 17.56 7.43
CA ARG A 102 -3.99 17.52 8.55
C ARG A 102 -3.54 16.54 9.64
N LEU A 103 -3.20 15.30 9.27
CA LEU A 103 -2.73 14.29 10.23
C LEU A 103 -1.42 14.73 10.92
N GLY A 104 -0.54 15.43 10.20
CA GLY A 104 0.67 16.02 10.77
C GLY A 104 0.37 17.08 11.82
N ALA A 105 -0.56 17.99 11.52
CA ALA A 105 -1.00 19.01 12.48
C ALA A 105 -1.64 18.38 13.72
N GLU A 106 -2.57 17.42 13.56
CA GLU A 106 -3.23 16.71 14.66
C GLU A 106 -2.21 16.07 15.62
N LYS A 107 -1.18 15.41 15.07
CA LYS A 107 -0.11 14.81 15.88
C LYS A 107 0.70 15.84 16.66
N ASN A 108 1.03 16.97 16.03
CA ASN A 108 1.78 18.04 16.68
C ASN A 108 0.96 18.75 17.77
N HIS A 109 -0.35 18.90 17.57
CA HIS A 109 -1.28 19.43 18.58
C HIS A 109 -1.44 18.48 19.77
N ALA A 110 -1.49 17.16 19.54
CA ALA A 110 -1.54 16.17 20.61
C ALA A 110 -0.26 16.09 21.46
N GLN A 111 0.88 16.56 20.93
CA GLN A 111 2.16 16.65 21.66
C GLN A 111 2.33 17.97 22.41
N THR A 112 1.52 18.99 22.14
CA THR A 112 1.61 20.33 22.75
C THR A 112 0.57 20.58 23.84
N THR A 113 -0.28 19.62 24.18
CA THR A 113 -1.05 19.66 25.43
C THR A 113 -0.09 19.51 26.62
N PRO A 114 0.05 20.50 27.53
CA PRO A 114 1.01 20.41 28.62
C PRO A 114 0.61 19.31 29.61
N PRO A 115 1.56 18.54 30.18
CA PRO A 115 1.30 17.86 31.45
C PRO A 115 1.01 18.94 32.50
N THR A 116 -0.09 18.76 33.23
CA THR A 116 -0.43 19.53 34.44
C THR A 116 0.83 19.72 35.29
N SER A 117 1.12 20.99 35.62
CA SER A 117 2.32 21.44 36.31
C SER A 117 2.64 20.61 37.54
N GLN A 118 3.81 19.95 37.53
CA GLN A 118 4.61 19.79 38.74
C GLN A 118 6.04 20.25 38.43
N ASN A 119 6.45 21.31 39.12
CA ASN A 119 7.72 22.00 38.99
C ASN A 119 8.89 21.08 39.36
N HIS A 120 9.70 20.65 38.40
CA HIS A 120 11.04 20.12 38.70
C HIS A 120 12.07 20.63 37.69
N THR A 121 13.18 21.09 38.24
CA THR A 121 14.28 21.83 37.62
C THR A 121 15.01 21.10 36.49
N HIS A 122 15.41 21.90 35.51
CA HIS A 122 16.12 21.59 34.27
C HIS A 122 17.47 20.87 34.48
N SER A 123 17.65 19.72 33.83
CA SER A 123 18.96 19.23 33.37
C SER A 123 18.82 18.66 31.95
N SER A 124 19.70 19.09 31.05
CA SER A 124 19.69 18.68 29.63
C SER A 124 20.00 17.19 29.49
N PRO A 125 19.35 16.46 28.56
CA PRO A 125 19.72 15.08 28.26
C PRO A 125 21.04 15.03 27.45
N PRO A 126 21.88 14.00 27.64
CA PRO A 126 23.08 13.82 26.85
C PRO A 126 22.72 13.42 25.39
N SER A 127 23.56 13.86 24.45
CA SER A 127 23.44 13.53 23.02
C SER A 127 23.42 12.02 22.77
N PRO A 128 22.64 11.52 21.79
CA PRO A 128 22.61 10.10 21.46
C PRO A 128 23.92 9.67 20.80
N GLU A 129 24.53 8.58 21.30
CA GLU A 129 25.63 7.89 20.62
C GLU A 129 25.13 7.24 19.32
N LEU A 130 25.92 7.35 18.25
CA LEU A 130 25.67 6.65 17.00
C LEU A 130 25.80 5.14 17.22
N ILE A 131 24.78 4.39 16.83
CA ILE A 131 24.81 2.93 16.76
C ILE A 131 25.56 2.57 15.47
N ASP A 132 26.76 1.99 15.61
CA ASP A 132 27.45 1.33 14.50
C ASP A 132 26.66 0.08 14.09
N ILE A 133 26.10 0.09 12.88
CA ILE A 133 25.47 -1.07 12.28
C ILE A 133 26.59 -1.88 11.59
N PRO A 134 26.82 -3.15 11.94
CA PRO A 134 27.79 -3.98 11.23
C PRO A 134 27.34 -4.20 9.78
N LEU A 135 28.22 -3.91 8.82
CA LEU A 135 28.04 -4.35 7.44
C LEU A 135 28.28 -5.87 7.40
N ASP A 136 27.23 -6.64 7.15
CA ASP A 136 27.40 -8.05 6.77
C ASP A 136 28.15 -8.14 5.42
N PRO A 137 29.15 -9.03 5.29
CA PRO A 137 29.81 -9.26 4.02
C PRO A 137 28.84 -9.87 3.00
N LEU A 138 28.74 -9.25 1.84
CA LEU A 138 28.10 -9.81 0.65
C LEU A 138 28.60 -11.25 0.39
N MET A 139 27.67 -12.21 0.36
CA MET A 139 27.82 -13.43 -0.45
C MET A 139 27.39 -13.17 -1.89
#